data_AF-A0AAY4DSZ6-F1
#
_entry.id   AF-A0AAY4DSZ6-F1
#
_cell.length_a   1.000
_cell.length_b   1.000
_cell.length_c   1.000
_cell.angle_alpha   90.00
_cell.angle_beta   90.00
_cell.angle_gamma   90.00
#
_symmetry.space_group_name_H-M   'P 1'
#
loop_
_entity.id
_entity.type
_entity.pdbx_description
1 polymer ?
#
loop_
_entity_poly.entity_id
_entity_poly.type
_entity_poly.pdbx_seq_one_letter_code
_entity_poly.pdbx_strand_id
1 'polypeptide(L)'
;MGSKVSSKMASASRVVQAVRPHAPLIKFPDRKGLPRANVHEALKIVAASAPLPGSSLSSQPAISSSSRPPGPVSRLPGTPDSIATVRDFPQRYRRKVIAVEEMDYIQRGGPE
;
A
#
# COMPACT_ATOMS: atom_id res chain seq x y z
N MET A 1 38.13 -36.04 -77.01
CA MET A 1 38.68 -35.72 -75.67
C MET A 1 38.01 -34.41 -75.25
N GLY A 2 36.97 -34.36 -74.43
CA GLY A 2 36.82 -34.88 -73.07
C GLY A 2 36.21 -33.70 -72.29
N SER A 3 34.94 -33.81 -71.92
CA SER A 3 34.08 -32.74 -71.42
C SER A 3 34.62 -32.09 -70.13
N LYS A 4 34.60 -30.75 -70.07
CA LYS A 4 34.82 -30.00 -68.82
C LYS A 4 33.57 -30.15 -67.97
N VAL A 5 33.61 -31.05 -66.99
CA VAL A 5 32.54 -31.20 -65.99
C VAL A 5 32.49 -29.94 -65.13
N SER A 6 31.47 -29.12 -65.33
CA SER A 6 31.13 -28.02 -64.42
C SER A 6 30.52 -28.65 -63.17
N SER A 7 31.33 -28.83 -62.12
CA SER A 7 30.85 -29.25 -60.82
C SER A 7 30.07 -28.09 -60.17
N LYS A 8 28.74 -28.14 -60.27
CA LYS A 8 27.84 -27.28 -59.48
C LYS A 8 27.82 -27.82 -58.05
N MET A 9 28.62 -27.25 -57.17
CA MET A 9 28.52 -27.47 -55.72
C MET A 9 27.19 -26.89 -55.24
N ALA A 10 26.24 -27.74 -54.85
CA ALA A 10 25.03 -27.31 -54.17
C ALA A 10 25.42 -26.80 -52.77
N SER A 11 25.34 -25.50 -52.55
CA SER A 11 25.51 -24.89 -51.23
C SER A 11 24.32 -25.28 -50.36
N ALA A 12 24.52 -26.22 -49.44
CA ALA A 12 23.53 -26.58 -48.44
C ALA A 12 23.43 -25.45 -47.41
N SER A 13 22.42 -24.57 -47.57
CA SER A 13 22.11 -23.55 -46.58
C SER A 13 21.65 -24.20 -45.29
N ARG A 14 22.46 -24.09 -44.21
CA ARG A 14 22.02 -24.49 -42.87
C ARG A 14 20.87 -23.59 -42.45
N VAL A 15 19.70 -24.17 -42.21
CA VAL A 15 18.56 -23.48 -41.59
C VAL A 15 18.91 -23.26 -40.13
N VAL A 16 19.49 -22.11 -39.82
CA VAL A 16 19.66 -21.67 -38.43
C VAL A 16 18.27 -21.31 -37.93
N GLN A 17 17.69 -22.17 -37.10
CA GLN A 17 16.49 -21.83 -36.36
C GLN A 17 16.84 -20.65 -35.45
N ALA A 18 16.47 -19.44 -35.87
CA ALA A 18 16.69 -18.23 -35.12
C ALA A 18 15.79 -18.25 -33.88
N VAL A 19 16.30 -18.79 -32.77
CA VAL A 19 15.63 -18.71 -31.47
C VAL A 19 15.65 -17.25 -31.06
N ARG A 20 14.46 -16.66 -30.92
CA ARG A 20 14.32 -15.27 -30.48
C ARG A 20 14.94 -15.14 -29.08
N PRO A 21 15.95 -14.27 -28.89
CA PRO A 21 16.53 -14.07 -27.57
C PRO A 21 15.46 -13.52 -26.62
N HIS A 22 15.36 -14.13 -25.44
CA HIS A 22 14.42 -13.70 -24.41
C HIS A 22 14.88 -12.35 -23.83
N ALA A 23 14.08 -11.30 -24.04
CA ALA A 23 14.31 -9.98 -23.47
C ALA A 23 13.57 -9.85 -22.13
N PRO A 24 14.28 -9.72 -20.99
CA PRO A 24 13.63 -9.56 -19.70
C PRO A 24 12.86 -8.23 -19.66
N LEU A 25 11.56 -8.29 -19.32
CA LEU A 25 10.64 -7.15 -19.32
C LEU A 25 10.87 -6.19 -18.14
N ILE A 26 11.51 -6.65 -17.06
CA ILE A 26 11.81 -5.84 -15.89
C ILE A 26 13.21 -6.15 -15.37
N LYS A 27 13.86 -5.13 -14.79
CA LYS A 27 15.13 -5.25 -14.07
C LYS A 27 14.97 -4.58 -12.71
N PHE A 28 15.41 -5.26 -11.66
CA PHE A 28 15.44 -4.67 -10.32
C PHE A 28 16.70 -3.81 -10.16
N PRO A 29 16.61 -2.63 -9.52
CA PRO A 29 17.76 -1.80 -9.22
C PRO A 29 18.77 -2.54 -8.32
N ASP A 30 20.06 -2.35 -8.57
CA ASP A 30 21.10 -2.88 -7.71
C ASP A 30 21.06 -2.18 -6.34
N ARG A 31 21.00 -2.97 -5.26
CA ARG A 31 20.86 -2.49 -3.87
C ARG A 31 22.17 -2.48 -3.10
N LYS A 32 23.32 -2.70 -3.78
CA LYS A 32 24.65 -2.78 -3.14
C LYS A 32 25.13 -1.47 -2.50
N GLY A 33 24.56 -0.32 -2.87
CA GLY A 33 24.93 1.00 -2.33
C GLY A 33 23.84 1.73 -1.53
N LEU A 34 22.65 1.14 -1.42
CA LEU A 34 21.56 1.73 -0.63
C LEU A 34 21.67 1.20 0.81
N PRO A 35 21.71 2.07 1.83
CA PRO A 35 21.65 1.62 3.21
C PRO A 35 20.35 0.83 3.39
N ARG A 36 20.46 -0.44 3.79
CA ARG A 36 19.29 -1.22 4.20
C ARG A 36 18.60 -0.44 5.31
N ALA A 37 17.32 -0.16 5.15
CA ALA A 37 16.52 0.47 6.20
C ALA A 37 16.69 -0.34 7.49
N ASN A 38 17.44 0.21 8.44
CA ASN A 38 17.74 -0.47 9.69
C ASN A 38 16.55 -0.25 10.62
N VAL A 39 15.76 -1.31 10.81
CA VAL A 39 14.55 -1.28 11.64
C VAL A 39 14.88 -0.80 13.07
N HIS A 40 16.06 -1.13 13.59
CA HIS A 40 16.47 -0.70 14.94
C HIS A 40 16.72 0.81 15.03
N GLU A 41 17.20 1.44 13.97
CA GLU A 41 17.44 2.89 13.94
C GLU A 41 16.10 3.64 13.82
N ALA A 42 15.21 3.16 12.96
CA ALA A 42 13.86 3.70 12.84
C ALA A 42 13.09 3.61 14.16
N LEU A 43 13.21 2.49 14.89
CA LEU A 43 12.56 2.32 16.20
C LEU A 43 13.13 3.26 17.28
N LYS A 44 14.44 3.53 17.27
CA LYS A 44 15.05 4.50 18.19
C LYS A 44 14.53 5.92 17.96
N ILE A 45 14.37 6.33 16.71
CA ILE A 45 13.82 7.65 16.35
C ILE A 45 12.37 7.79 16.83
N VAL A 46 11.55 6.75 16.67
CA VAL A 46 10.17 6.75 17.15
C VAL A 46 10.12 6.83 18.68
N ALA A 47 10.94 6.04 19.38
CA ALA A 47 10.98 6.04 20.85
C ALA A 47 11.49 7.38 21.44
N ALA A 48 12.43 8.06 20.78
CA ALA A 48 12.94 9.35 21.21
C ALA A 48 11.96 10.52 21.00
N SER A 49 10.91 10.34 20.19
CA SER A 49 9.90 11.36 19.90
C SER A 49 8.66 11.31 20.81
N ALA A 50 8.67 10.47 21.85
CA ALA A 50 7.58 10.36 22.81
C ALA A 50 7.45 11.67 23.65
N PRO A 51 6.26 12.34 23.66
CA PRO A 51 6.07 13.53 24.48
C PRO A 51 6.04 13.18 25.98
N LEU A 52 6.78 13.95 26.79
CA LEU A 52 6.76 13.88 28.25
C LEU A 52 5.35 14.24 28.79
N PRO A 53 4.80 13.51 29.78
CA PRO A 53 3.54 13.88 30.40
C PRO A 53 3.83 14.95 31.46
N GLY A 54 3.60 16.22 31.12
CA GLY A 54 3.90 17.31 32.04
C GLY A 54 3.41 18.67 31.58
N SER A 55 2.10 18.86 31.43
CA SER A 55 1.47 20.14 31.76
C SER A 55 -0.05 20.02 31.88
N SER A 56 -0.57 20.87 32.76
CA SER A 56 -1.77 20.74 33.57
C SER A 56 -3.06 21.35 32.97
N LEU A 57 -4.19 20.78 33.41
CA LEU A 57 -5.52 21.37 33.63
C LEU A 57 -6.41 21.78 32.44
N SER A 58 -7.44 20.96 32.20
CA SER A 58 -8.82 21.45 32.08
C SER A 58 -9.80 20.35 32.50
N SER A 59 -10.57 20.62 33.55
CA SER A 59 -11.60 19.75 34.10
C SER A 59 -12.83 19.72 33.19
N GLN A 60 -13.16 18.55 32.64
CA GLN A 60 -14.48 18.25 32.10
C GLN A 60 -14.98 16.89 32.64
N PRO A 61 -16.29 16.74 32.87
CA PRO A 61 -16.83 15.63 33.65
C PRO A 61 -16.67 14.31 32.89
N ALA A 62 -16.19 13.32 33.62
CA ALA A 62 -16.07 11.95 33.16
C ALA A 62 -17.46 11.34 32.95
N ILE A 63 -17.89 11.24 31.70
CA ILE A 63 -18.84 10.22 31.26
C ILE A 63 -18.02 8.96 30.92
N SER A 64 -17.82 8.18 31.96
CA SER A 64 -17.19 6.86 31.94
C SER A 64 -18.17 5.83 31.38
N SER A 65 -17.96 5.40 30.12
CA SER A 65 -18.15 4.02 29.65
C SER A 65 -18.00 3.92 28.12
N SER A 66 -16.80 4.17 27.59
CA SER A 66 -16.42 3.57 26.31
C SER A 66 -15.08 2.89 26.56
N SER A 67 -14.95 1.61 26.23
CA SER A 67 -13.68 0.87 26.40
C SER A 67 -12.58 1.34 25.45
N ARG A 68 -12.77 2.51 24.79
CA ARG A 68 -11.77 3.15 23.97
C ARG A 68 -10.93 4.06 24.88
N PRO A 69 -9.61 3.85 24.98
CA PRO A 69 -8.77 4.82 25.67
C PRO A 69 -8.99 6.18 24.99
N PRO A 70 -9.01 7.31 25.74
CA PRO A 70 -8.93 8.65 25.17
C PRO A 70 -7.53 8.87 24.59
N GLY A 71 -7.14 8.01 23.65
CA GLY A 71 -6.05 8.28 22.75
C GLY A 71 -6.48 9.39 21.81
N PRO A 72 -5.52 10.15 21.24
CA PRO A 72 -5.85 11.07 20.17
C PRO A 72 -6.65 10.27 19.16
N VAL A 73 -7.87 10.71 18.86
CA VAL A 73 -8.65 10.16 17.74
C VAL A 73 -7.65 10.19 16.61
N SER A 74 -7.16 9.02 16.20
CA SER A 74 -6.17 8.92 15.15
C SER A 74 -6.89 9.41 13.92
N ARG A 75 -6.85 10.73 13.72
CA ARG A 75 -7.23 11.37 12.49
C ARG A 75 -6.16 10.83 11.57
N LEU A 76 -6.48 9.74 10.88
CA LEU A 76 -5.65 9.31 9.77
C LEU A 76 -5.36 10.58 8.96
N PRO A 77 -4.10 10.85 8.61
CA PRO A 77 -3.78 11.99 7.77
C PRO A 77 -4.65 11.87 6.50
N GLY A 78 -5.63 12.78 6.38
CA GLY A 78 -6.70 12.67 5.41
C GLY A 78 -7.79 13.70 5.63
N THR A 79 -8.50 14.04 4.55
CA THR A 79 -9.63 14.96 4.58
C THR A 79 -10.75 14.35 5.43
N PRO A 80 -11.30 15.04 6.44
CA PRO A 80 -12.45 14.54 7.18
C PRO A 80 -13.64 14.36 6.23
N ASP A 81 -14.33 13.24 6.36
CA ASP A 81 -15.57 12.98 5.63
C ASP A 81 -16.59 14.09 5.94
N SER A 82 -17.16 14.70 4.90
CA SER A 82 -18.22 15.71 5.01
C SER A 82 -19.44 15.25 4.21
N ILE A 83 -20.63 15.71 4.58
CA ILE A 83 -21.87 15.40 3.84
C ILE A 83 -21.75 15.81 2.36
N ALA A 84 -21.06 16.92 2.09
CA ALA A 84 -20.80 17.38 0.73
C ALA A 84 -19.95 16.36 -0.05
N THR A 85 -18.82 15.92 0.52
CA THR A 85 -17.91 14.98 -0.15
C THR A 85 -18.57 13.61 -0.37
N VAL A 86 -19.43 13.17 0.55
CA VAL A 86 -20.20 11.92 0.38
C VAL A 86 -21.18 11.99 -0.79
N ARG A 87 -21.78 13.17 -1.06
CA ARG A 87 -22.71 13.35 -2.19
C ARG A 87 -22.00 13.30 -3.53
N ASP A 88 -20.74 13.70 -3.59
CA ASP A 88 -19.96 13.72 -4.83
C ASP A 88 -19.61 12.29 -5.33
N PHE A 89 -19.61 11.29 -4.44
CA PHE A 89 -19.33 9.91 -4.83
C PHE A 89 -20.48 9.26 -5.62
N PRO A 90 -20.17 8.33 -6.54
CA PRO A 90 -21.18 7.47 -7.16
C PRO A 90 -21.98 6.68 -6.13
N GLN A 91 -23.26 6.45 -6.40
CA GLN A 91 -24.20 5.85 -5.43
C GLN A 91 -23.73 4.52 -4.83
N ARG A 92 -23.05 3.68 -5.64
CA ARG A 92 -22.46 2.40 -5.22
C ARG A 92 -21.35 2.51 -4.14
N TYR A 93 -20.78 3.69 -3.94
CA TYR A 93 -19.70 3.95 -2.99
C TYR A 93 -20.14 4.88 -1.83
N ARG A 94 -21.38 5.39 -1.85
CA ARG A 94 -21.89 6.24 -0.76
C ARG A 94 -22.15 5.39 0.48
N ARG A 95 -21.69 5.86 1.65
CA ARG A 95 -22.01 5.24 2.94
C ARG A 95 -23.49 5.48 3.29
N LYS A 96 -24.11 4.54 3.99
CA LYS A 96 -25.48 4.72 4.51
C LYS A 96 -25.46 5.59 5.76
N VAL A 97 -26.53 6.34 5.97
CA VAL A 97 -26.76 7.05 7.24
C VAL A 97 -27.08 6.01 8.31
N ILE A 98 -26.38 6.11 9.45
CA ILE A 98 -26.58 5.23 10.61
C ILE A 98 -27.66 5.85 11.48
N ALA A 99 -28.65 5.05 11.91
CA ALA A 99 -29.70 5.52 12.82
C ALA A 99 -29.14 5.70 14.24
N VAL A 100 -29.73 6.60 15.03
CA VAL A 100 -29.27 6.87 16.41
C VAL A 100 -29.30 5.59 17.26
N GLU A 101 -30.38 4.80 17.16
CA GLU A 101 -30.51 3.52 17.85
C GLU A 101 -29.38 2.53 17.49
N GLU A 102 -28.97 2.52 16.22
CA GLU A 102 -27.87 1.70 15.73
C GLU A 102 -26.51 2.21 16.24
N MET A 103 -26.33 3.54 16.30
CA MET A 103 -25.14 4.13 16.92
C MET A 103 -24.99 3.67 18.36
N ASP A 104 -26.09 3.70 19.13
CA ASP A 104 -26.07 3.27 20.52
C ASP A 104 -25.84 1.76 20.66
N TYR A 105 -26.45 0.94 19.78
CA TYR A 105 -26.22 -0.50 19.77
C TYR A 105 -24.76 -0.86 19.45
N ILE A 106 -24.14 -0.17 18.47
CA ILE A 106 -22.72 -0.35 18.13
C ILE A 106 -21.83 0.09 19.29
N GLN A 107 -22.17 1.20 19.97
CA GLN A 107 -21.40 1.70 21.11
C GLN A 107 -21.50 0.79 22.34
N ARG A 108 -22.68 0.21 22.59
CA ARG A 108 -22.91 -0.75 23.68
C ARG A 108 -22.24 -2.11 23.41
N GLY A 109 -22.03 -2.48 22.15
CA GLY A 109 -21.31 -3.69 21.78
C GLY A 109 -22.19 -4.90 21.42
N GLY A 110 -23.50 -4.69 21.21
CA GLY A 110 -24.43 -5.76 20.83
C GLY A 110 -25.61 -5.90 21.79
N PRO A 111 -26.35 -7.03 21.71
CA PRO A 111 -27.38 -7.38 22.66
C PRO A 111 -26.77 -8.00 23.93
N GLU A 112 -27.44 -7.82 25.06
CA GLU A 112 -27.10 -8.44 26.35
C GLU A 112 -27.40 -9.94 26.38
#